data_AF-A0A5K1DPC7-F1
#
_entry.id   AF-A0A5K1DPC7-F1
#
_cell.length_a   1.000
_cell.length_b   1.000
_cell.length_c   1.000
_cell.angle_alpha   90.00
_cell.angle_beta   90.00
_cell.angle_gamma   90.00
#
_symmetry.space_group_name_H-M   'P 1'
#
loop_
_entity.id
_entity.type
_entity.pdbx_description
1 polymer ?
#
loop_
_entity_poly.entity_id
_entity_poly.type
_entity_poly.pdbx_seq_one_letter_code
_entity_poly.pdbx_strand_id
1 'polypeptide(L)' 'MTMNERKIIDLEQGWEYMQKGITKLKNILEGLPEPQFSSEDYMMLYT' A
#
# COMPACT_ATOMS: atom_id res chain seq x y z
N MET A 1 -1.45 18.51 -15.27
CA MET A 1 -1.57 17.95 -13.92
C MET A 1 -3.04 17.61 -13.72
N THR A 2 -3.45 16.42 -14.15
CA THR A 2 -4.78 15.89 -13.87
C THR A 2 -4.90 15.78 -12.37
N MET A 3 -5.87 16.48 -11.77
CA MET A 3 -6.22 16.25 -10.37
C MET A 3 -6.48 14.76 -10.24
N ASN A 4 -5.67 14.08 -9.42
CA ASN A 4 -5.89 12.68 -9.09
C ASN A 4 -7.32 12.62 -8.56
N GLU A 5 -8.25 12.07 -9.35
CA GLU A 5 -9.60 11.79 -8.89
C GLU A 5 -9.39 10.85 -7.70
N ARG A 6 -9.45 11.40 -6.48
CA ARG A 6 -9.32 10.62 -5.26
C ARG A 6 -10.53 9.70 -5.23
N LYS A 7 -10.34 8.51 -5.80
CA LYS A 7 -11.36 7.49 -5.88
C LYS A 7 -11.66 7.09 -4.46
N ILE A 8 -12.88 7.39 -4.00
CA ILE A 8 -13.33 6.92 -2.70
C ILE A 8 -13.39 5.41 -2.81
N ILE A 9 -12.52 4.73 -2.06
CA ILE A 9 -12.55 3.29 -1.88
C ILE A 9 -13.42 2.99 -0.67
N ASP A 10 -14.11 1.85 -0.70
CA ASP A 10 -14.80 1.37 0.48
C ASP A 10 -13.79 0.87 1.53
N LEU A 11 -14.28 0.70 2.76
CA LEU A 11 -13.44 0.29 3.88
C LEU A 11 -12.83 -1.11 3.67
N GLU A 12 -13.57 -2.04 3.07
CA GLU A 12 -13.09 -3.42 2.89
C GLU A 12 -11.94 -3.45 1.89
N GLN A 13 -12.09 -2.75 0.77
CA GLN A 13 -11.05 -2.56 -0.24
C GLN A 13 -9.82 -1.86 0.36
N GLY A 14 -10.01 -0.75 1.08
CA GLY A 14 -8.91 -0.05 1.75
C GLY A 14 -8.20 -0.91 2.80
N TRP A 15 -8.96 -1.71 3.55
CA TRP A 15 -8.42 -2.60 4.56
C TRP A 15 -7.56 -3.71 3.94
N GLU A 16 -7.99 -4.31 2.83
CA GLU A 16 -7.16 -5.28 2.10
C GLU A 16 -5.83 -4.68 1.64
N TYR A 17 -5.82 -3.42 1.16
CA TYR A 17 -4.59 -2.73 0.79
C TYR A 17 -3.66 -2.53 2.00
N MET A 18 -4.19 -2.11 3.14
CA MET A 18 -3.42 -1.96 4.38
C MET A 18 -2.80 -3.28 4.83
N GLN A 19 -3.57 -4.37 4.80
CA GLN A 19 -3.07 -5.70 5.18
C GLN A 19 -1.92 -6.17 4.27
N LYS A 20 -2.03 -5.94 2.96
CA LYS A 20 -0.95 -6.23 2.00
C LYS A 20 0.30 -5.41 2.31
N GLY A 21 0.14 -4.11 2.56
CA GLY A 21 1.25 -3.23 2.94
C GLY A 21 1.95 -3.66 4.23
N ILE A 22 1.18 -3.97 5.28
CA ILE A 22 1.73 -4.45 6.57
C ILE A 22 2.48 -5.77 6.40
N THR A 23 1.93 -6.70 5.61
CA THR A 23 2.57 -8.01 5.34
C THR A 23 3.90 -7.83 4.61
N LYS A 24 3.91 -6.99 3.57
CA LYS A 24 5.13 -6.66 2.81
C LYS A 24 6.19 -6.02 3.71
N LEU A 25 5.80 -5.07 4.57
CA LEU A 25 6.72 -4.45 5.53
C LEU A 25 7.30 -5.48 6.50
N LYS A 26 6.46 -6.38 7.03
CA LYS A 26 6.92 -7.46 7.91
C LYS A 26 7.94 -8.36 7.21
N ASN A 27 7.66 -8.80 5.98
CA ASN A 27 8.58 -9.65 5.21
C ASN A 27 9.94 -8.97 4.98
N ILE A 28 9.95 -7.68 4.65
CA ILE A 28 11.17 -6.88 4.49
C ILE A 28 11.96 -6.81 5.80
N LEU A 29 11.29 -6.55 6.93
CA LEU A 29 11.92 -6.47 8.25
C LEU A 29 12.45 -7.84 8.74
N GLU A 30 11.82 -8.93 8.31
CA GLU A 30 12.27 -10.30 8.58
C GLU A 30 13.37 -10.78 7.62
N GLY A 31 13.73 -9.97 6.61
CA GLY A 31 14.77 -10.31 5.63
C GLY A 31 14.34 -11.36 4.61
N LEU A 32 13.04 -11.58 4.43
CA LEU A 32 12.49 -12.46 3.41
C LEU A 32 12.64 -11.83 2.01
N PRO A 33 12.70 -12.66 0.93
CA PRO A 33 12.78 -12.15 -0.43
C PRO A 33 11.46 -11.49 -0.82
N GLU A 34 11.37 -10.18 -0.60
CA GLU A 34 10.22 -9.33 -0.91
C GLU A 34 10.69 -8.10 -1.69
N PRO A 35 10.06 -7.74 -2.82
CA PRO A 35 10.35 -6.49 -3.52
C PRO A 35 10.15 -5.28 -2.61
N GLN A 36 10.95 -4.23 -2.81
CA GLN A 36 10.72 -2.97 -2.10
C GLN A 36 9.39 -2.34 -2.51
N PHE A 37 8.88 -1.45 -1.67
CA PHE A 37 7.70 -0.64 -1.98
C PHE A 37 7.97 0.26 -3.18
N SER A 38 7.00 0.36 -4.09
CA SER A 38 7.00 1.39 -5.12
C SER A 38 6.59 2.74 -4.50
N SER A 39 6.87 3.85 -5.19
CA SER A 39 6.38 5.17 -4.76
C SER A 39 4.83 5.22 -4.71
N GLU A 40 4.17 4.48 -5.60
CA GLU A 40 2.70 4.36 -5.64
C GLU A 40 2.17 3.59 -4.42
N ASP A 41 2.82 2.47 -4.05
CA ASP A 41 2.44 1.69 -2.87
C ASP A 41 2.52 2.55 -1.60
N TYR A 42 3.59 3.33 -1.46
CA TYR A 42 3.75 4.24 -0.33
C TYR A 42 2.67 5.31 -0.32
N MET A 43 2.38 5.94 -1.45
CA MET A 43 1.37 6.99 -1.52
C MET A 43 -0.02 6.47 -1.13
N MET A 44 -0.39 5.26 -1.56
CA MET A 44 -1.69 4.67 -1.21
C MET A 44 -1.81 4.27 0.27
N LEU A 45 -0.72 3.92 0.95
CA LEU A 45 -0.76 3.59 2.38
C LEU A 45 -0.96 4.83 3.28
N TYR A 46 -0.73 6.04 2.78
CA TYR A 46 -0.82 7.29 3.54
C TYR A 46 -2.10 8.11 3.30
N THR A 47 -2.93 7.73 2.33
CA THR A 47 -4.13 8.49 1.90
C THR A 47 -5.42 7.75 2.19
#